data_AF-A0A178Z6U0-F1
#
_entry.id   AF-A0A178Z6U0-F1
#
_cell.length_a   1.000
_cell.length_b   1.000
_cell.length_c   1.000
_cell.angle_alpha   90.00
_cell.angle_beta   90.00
_cell.angle_gamma   90.00
#
_symmetry.space_group_name_H-M   'P 1'
#
loop_
_entity.id
_entity.type
_entity.pdbx_description
1 polymer ?
#
loop_
_entity_poly.entity_id
_entity_poly.type
_entity_poly.pdbx_seq_one_letter_code
_entity_poly.pdbx_strand_id
1 'polypeptide(L)'
;MPDDQIMCLDAEQPGLVLEVGYSHAVKDLEKKAFRIIKAGKGQIRQVVTVKLHQDSQVDLTVWRPCITSDCPPRLTAEHVDQVIRNTNDEPVPGAQLEIPMAEMAPPKLLPDSLRNETIIITAEELCGIVKRAEDFHNNVAKDRYEDFPTDLEWTLSPASSISTGLSQEDDEQQDLCLRMNECKPAETFRSDKRSPSPIKMRAREANEQD
;
A
#
# COMPACT_ATOMS: atom_id res chain seq x y z
N MET A 1 -0.34 -1.60 -5.31
CA MET A 1 -1.00 -0.47 -5.98
C MET A 1 -2.12 -0.02 -5.06
N PRO A 2 -2.44 1.29 -4.98
CA PRO A 2 -3.74 1.72 -4.49
C PRO A 2 -4.85 1.31 -5.49
N ASP A 3 -6.11 1.42 -5.07
CA ASP A 3 -7.26 1.17 -5.94
C ASP A 3 -7.56 2.40 -6.83
N ASP A 4 -7.46 3.62 -6.29
CA ASP A 4 -7.43 4.87 -7.08
C ASP A 4 -6.64 5.99 -6.36
N GLN A 5 -6.30 7.08 -7.06
CA GLN A 5 -5.53 8.21 -6.51
C GLN A 5 -5.76 9.53 -7.28
N ILE A 6 -5.76 10.66 -6.57
CA ILE A 6 -5.78 12.00 -7.18
C ILE A 6 -4.41 12.66 -7.00
N MET A 7 -3.84 13.11 -8.12
CA MET A 7 -2.47 13.62 -8.22
C MET A 7 -2.43 14.99 -8.88
N CYS A 8 -1.73 15.94 -8.26
CA CYS A 8 -1.33 17.17 -8.92
C CYS A 8 -0.16 16.84 -9.86
N LEU A 9 -0.24 17.23 -11.14
CA LEU A 9 0.76 16.86 -12.15
C LEU A 9 2.16 17.42 -11.85
N ASP A 10 2.25 18.52 -11.11
CA ASP A 10 3.50 19.15 -10.68
C ASP A 10 4.02 18.62 -9.32
N ALA A 11 3.47 17.51 -8.80
CA ALA A 11 3.86 16.89 -7.53
C ALA A 11 4.36 15.45 -7.69
N GLU A 12 5.42 15.08 -6.96
CA GLU A 12 6.03 13.75 -7.02
C GLU A 12 5.15 12.60 -6.47
N GLN A 13 4.08 12.92 -5.73
CA GLN A 13 3.22 11.97 -5.01
C GLN A 13 1.75 12.43 -5.10
N PRO A 14 0.76 11.50 -5.06
CA PRO A 14 -0.64 11.89 -4.98
C PRO A 14 -0.94 12.57 -3.63
N GLY A 15 -1.81 13.59 -3.64
CA GLY A 15 -2.29 14.23 -2.41
C GLY A 15 -3.28 13.33 -1.68
N LEU A 16 -4.24 12.80 -2.43
CA LEU A 16 -5.30 11.90 -1.97
C LEU A 16 -5.17 10.52 -2.64
N VAL A 17 -5.33 9.46 -1.84
CA VAL A 17 -5.42 8.07 -2.30
C VAL A 17 -6.73 7.45 -1.80
N LEU A 18 -7.39 6.66 -2.64
CA LEU A 18 -8.61 5.92 -2.32
C LEU A 18 -8.32 4.42 -2.28
N GLU A 19 -8.90 3.74 -1.30
CA GLU A 19 -8.86 2.30 -1.14
C GLU A 19 -10.25 1.76 -0.79
N VAL A 20 -10.63 0.62 -1.37
CA VAL A 20 -11.94 0.00 -1.13
C VAL A 20 -11.76 -1.46 -0.71
N GLY A 21 -12.53 -1.92 0.27
CA GLY A 21 -12.44 -3.31 0.73
C GLY A 21 -13.68 -3.81 1.45
N TYR A 22 -13.86 -5.13 1.44
CA TYR A 22 -14.97 -5.79 2.10
C TYR A 22 -14.65 -6.16 3.56
N SER A 23 -15.67 -6.37 4.40
CA SER A 23 -15.55 -6.60 5.85
C SER A 23 -14.58 -7.70 6.30
N HIS A 24 -14.25 -8.69 5.46
CA HIS A 24 -13.23 -9.69 5.78
C HIS A 24 -11.79 -9.12 5.84
N ALA A 25 -11.56 -7.93 5.29
CA ALA A 25 -10.24 -7.34 5.07
C ALA A 25 -9.94 -6.09 5.93
N VAL A 26 -10.65 -5.85 7.05
CA VAL A 26 -10.51 -4.62 7.87
C VAL A 26 -9.05 -4.34 8.25
N LYS A 27 -8.39 -5.34 8.85
CA LYS A 27 -6.97 -5.27 9.25
C LYS A 27 -6.02 -5.10 8.05
N ASP A 28 -6.48 -5.35 6.83
CA ASP A 28 -5.67 -5.20 5.63
C ASP A 28 -5.89 -3.83 4.97
N LEU A 29 -7.08 -3.22 5.08
CA LEU A 29 -7.29 -1.80 4.75
C LEU A 29 -6.45 -0.87 5.64
N GLU A 30 -6.48 -1.07 6.97
CA GLU A 30 -5.64 -0.33 7.94
C GLU A 30 -4.15 -0.40 7.55
N LYS A 31 -3.65 -1.62 7.29
CA LYS A 31 -2.27 -1.85 6.84
C LYS A 31 -1.99 -1.25 5.46
N LYS A 32 -2.97 -1.25 4.54
CA LYS A 32 -2.84 -0.69 3.18
C LYS A 32 -2.64 0.82 3.26
N ALA A 33 -3.52 1.53 3.97
CA ALA A 33 -3.43 2.96 4.21
C ALA A 33 -2.13 3.37 4.93
N PHE A 34 -1.80 2.72 6.05
CA PHE A 34 -0.56 3.01 6.78
C PHE A 34 0.70 2.75 5.94
N ARG A 35 0.72 1.66 5.16
CA ARG A 35 1.81 1.34 4.22
C ARG A 35 1.96 2.40 3.12
N ILE A 36 0.86 3.00 2.65
CA ILE A 36 0.87 4.05 1.63
C ILE A 36 1.43 5.35 2.18
N ILE A 37 0.93 5.83 3.32
CA ILE A 37 1.48 6.99 4.03
C ILE A 37 2.99 6.83 4.27
N LYS A 38 3.40 5.63 4.71
CA LYS A 38 4.81 5.29 4.94
C LYS A 38 5.64 5.21 3.65
N ALA A 39 5.10 4.66 2.57
CA ALA A 39 5.78 4.58 1.27
C ALA A 39 5.99 5.95 0.64
N GLY A 40 4.98 6.82 0.71
CA GLY A 40 5.05 8.22 0.32
C GLY A 40 5.83 9.11 1.30
N LYS A 41 6.43 8.56 2.36
CA LYS A 41 7.24 9.27 3.37
C LYS A 41 6.51 10.47 4.00
N GLY A 42 5.18 10.41 4.12
CA GLY A 42 4.35 11.49 4.63
C GLY A 42 4.08 12.64 3.64
N GLN A 43 4.41 12.47 2.36
CA GLN A 43 4.02 13.40 1.28
C GLN A 43 2.63 13.10 0.71
N ILE A 44 2.17 11.84 0.80
CA ILE A 44 0.76 11.51 0.60
C ILE A 44 0.00 12.00 1.82
N ARG A 45 -0.93 12.94 1.61
CA ARG A 45 -1.54 13.76 2.66
C ARG A 45 -2.80 13.15 3.24
N GLN A 46 -3.59 12.48 2.39
CA GLN A 46 -4.84 11.88 2.79
C GLN A 46 -4.96 10.49 2.15
N VAL A 47 -5.32 9.48 2.94
CA VAL A 47 -5.76 8.19 2.40
C VAL A 47 -7.16 7.91 2.92
N VAL A 48 -8.11 7.73 2.01
CA VAL A 48 -9.50 7.42 2.33
C VAL A 48 -9.71 5.93 2.11
N THR A 49 -10.16 5.22 3.13
CA THR A 49 -10.55 3.80 3.01
C THR A 49 -12.07 3.67 3.15
N VAL A 50 -12.73 3.15 2.12
CA VAL A 50 -14.15 2.80 2.14
C VAL A 50 -14.29 1.30 2.41
N LYS A 51 -15.03 0.95 3.45
CA LYS A 51 -15.23 -0.44 3.90
C LYS A 51 -16.69 -0.84 3.72
N LEU A 52 -16.92 -1.80 2.84
CA LEU A 52 -18.23 -2.38 2.53
C LEU A 52 -18.49 -3.60 3.42
N HIS A 53 -19.56 -3.59 4.20
CA HIS A 53 -19.96 -4.74 5.02
C HIS A 53 -21.01 -5.62 4.33
N GLN A 54 -21.31 -6.79 4.91
CA GLN A 54 -22.30 -7.74 4.39
C GLN A 54 -23.75 -7.37 4.75
N ASP A 55 -23.92 -6.55 5.79
CA ASP A 55 -25.20 -6.06 6.33
C ASP A 55 -25.55 -4.67 5.80
N SER A 56 -25.09 -4.35 4.58
CA SER A 56 -25.20 -3.04 3.91
C SER A 56 -24.49 -1.87 4.59
N GLN A 57 -23.95 -2.00 5.81
CA GLN A 57 -23.20 -0.93 6.45
C GLN A 57 -22.00 -0.51 5.59
N VAL A 58 -21.66 0.78 5.60
CA VAL A 58 -20.45 1.30 4.96
C VAL A 58 -19.71 2.23 5.93
N ASP A 59 -18.46 1.89 6.22
CA ASP A 59 -17.56 2.76 6.98
C ASP A 59 -16.68 3.56 6.02
N LEU A 60 -16.39 4.81 6.40
CA LEU A 60 -15.45 5.71 5.78
C LEU A 60 -14.38 6.08 6.82
N THR A 61 -13.12 5.73 6.57
CA THR A 61 -12.00 6.15 7.43
C THR A 61 -11.06 7.07 6.66
N VAL A 62 -10.75 8.22 7.24
CA VAL A 62 -9.85 9.23 6.67
C VAL A 62 -8.54 9.24 7.44
N TRP A 63 -7.47 8.75 6.82
CA TRP A 63 -6.11 8.66 7.38
C TRP A 63 -5.26 9.86 6.96
N ARG A 64 -4.45 10.39 7.89
CA ARG A 64 -3.49 11.49 7.65
C ARG A 64 -2.10 11.17 8.21
N PRO A 65 -1.00 11.65 7.59
CA PRO A 65 0.36 11.49 8.10
C PRO A 65 0.58 12.36 9.34
N CYS A 66 1.06 11.74 10.42
CA CYS A 66 1.44 12.46 11.63
C CYS A 66 2.94 12.26 11.90
N ILE A 67 3.62 13.26 12.46
CA ILE A 67 5.03 13.17 12.84
C ILE A 67 5.12 13.32 14.36
N THR A 68 5.56 12.27 15.05
CA THR A 68 5.70 12.31 16.50
C THR A 68 6.85 13.24 16.93
N SER A 69 6.68 13.88 18.08
CA SER A 69 7.71 14.68 18.76
C SER A 69 8.80 13.84 19.46
N ASP A 70 8.93 12.56 19.08
CA ASP A 70 9.96 11.65 19.59
C ASP A 70 11.37 12.11 19.20
N CYS A 71 12.38 11.61 19.90
CA CYS A 71 13.79 11.67 19.47
C CYS A 71 14.31 10.25 19.20
N PRO A 72 14.57 9.86 17.93
CA PRO A 72 14.27 10.59 16.68
C PRO A 72 12.77 10.60 16.34
N PRO A 73 12.28 11.61 15.60
CA PRO A 73 10.87 11.75 15.23
C PRO A 73 10.43 10.63 14.29
N ARG A 74 9.16 10.22 14.38
CA ARG A 74 8.62 9.07 13.65
C ARG A 74 7.40 9.48 12.83
N LEU A 75 7.36 9.03 11.58
CA LEU A 75 6.15 9.08 10.76
C LEU A 75 5.18 8.00 11.23
N THR A 76 4.02 8.44 11.72
CA THR A 76 2.84 7.64 12.06
C THR A 76 1.68 8.03 11.14
N ALA A 77 0.50 7.48 11.38
CA ALA A 77 -0.74 7.98 10.82
C ALA A 77 -1.78 8.12 11.94
N GLU A 78 -2.62 9.14 11.82
CA GLU A 78 -3.85 9.30 12.58
C GLU A 78 -5.05 9.04 11.66
N HIS A 79 -6.22 8.74 12.21
CA HIS A 79 -7.43 8.52 11.43
C HIS A 79 -8.70 9.02 12.12
N VAL A 80 -9.71 9.31 11.31
CA VAL A 80 -11.08 9.60 11.74
C VAL A 80 -12.01 8.61 11.04
N ASP A 81 -12.73 7.81 11.83
CA ASP A 81 -13.71 6.82 11.37
C ASP A 81 -15.12 7.41 11.41
N GLN A 82 -15.91 7.15 10.37
CA GLN A 82 -17.32 7.49 10.26
C GLN A 82 -18.09 6.29 9.68
N VAL A 83 -19.31 6.07 10.14
CA VAL A 83 -20.28 5.24 9.40
C VAL A 83 -21.04 6.18 8.49
N ILE A 84 -21.03 5.93 7.17
CA ILE A 84 -21.73 6.78 6.18
C ILE A 84 -23.05 6.16 5.72
N ARG A 85 -23.16 4.83 5.70
CA ARG A 85 -24.41 4.08 5.48
C ARG A 85 -24.64 3.13 6.64
N ASN A 86 -25.82 3.15 7.24
CA ASN A 86 -26.17 2.26 8.35
C ASN A 86 -26.60 0.86 7.86
N THR A 87 -26.91 -0.05 8.79
CA THR A 87 -27.39 -1.42 8.50
C THR A 87 -28.77 -1.51 7.84
N ASN A 88 -29.45 -0.37 7.65
CA ASN A 88 -30.78 -0.28 7.03
C ASN A 88 -30.70 0.21 5.56
N ASP A 89 -29.49 0.35 4.99
CA ASP A 89 -29.21 1.01 3.69
C ASP A 89 -29.50 2.53 3.68
N GLU A 90 -29.61 3.16 4.86
CA GLU A 90 -29.85 4.61 5.00
C GLU A 90 -28.54 5.39 5.22
N PRO A 91 -28.38 6.60 4.63
CA PRO A 91 -27.29 7.52 4.96
C PRO A 91 -27.31 7.94 6.43
N VAL A 92 -26.13 8.10 7.05
CA VAL A 92 -26.01 8.59 8.43
C VAL A 92 -26.00 10.13 8.44
N PRO A 93 -26.98 10.80 9.09
CA PRO A 93 -27.09 12.26 9.05
C PRO A 93 -25.85 12.96 9.62
N GLY A 94 -25.25 13.85 8.83
CA GLY A 94 -24.08 14.64 9.21
C GLY A 94 -22.73 13.93 9.07
N ALA A 95 -22.71 12.67 8.61
CA ALA A 95 -21.45 12.04 8.17
C ALA A 95 -21.06 12.57 6.78
N GLN A 96 -19.77 12.88 6.57
CA GLN A 96 -19.29 13.45 5.31
C GLN A 96 -17.79 13.23 5.09
N LEU A 97 -17.38 13.18 3.82
CA LEU A 97 -15.97 13.19 3.43
C LEU A 97 -15.51 14.63 3.22
N GLU A 98 -14.61 15.11 4.09
CA GLU A 98 -13.94 16.41 3.96
C GLU A 98 -12.53 16.24 3.39
N ILE A 99 -12.27 16.93 2.29
CA ILE A 99 -10.98 16.98 1.58
C ILE A 99 -10.56 18.46 1.50
N PRO A 100 -9.75 18.95 2.47
CA PRO A 100 -9.19 20.30 2.39
C PRO A 100 -8.25 20.41 1.20
N MET A 101 -8.37 21.46 0.39
CA MET A 101 -7.56 21.65 -0.81
C MET A 101 -6.05 21.65 -0.53
N ALA A 102 -5.63 22.11 0.65
CA ALA A 102 -4.24 22.08 1.13
C ALA A 102 -3.63 20.67 1.23
N GLU A 103 -4.45 19.62 1.33
CA GLU A 103 -4.00 18.22 1.32
C GLU A 103 -3.95 17.65 -0.12
N MET A 104 -4.71 18.23 -1.05
CA MET A 104 -4.75 17.78 -2.46
C MET A 104 -3.49 18.18 -3.25
N ALA A 105 -2.89 19.32 -2.93
CA ALA A 105 -1.64 19.78 -3.54
C ALA A 105 -0.85 20.69 -2.59
N PRO A 106 0.49 20.71 -2.68
CA PRO A 106 1.33 21.68 -1.97
C PRO A 106 0.80 23.12 -2.11
N PRO A 107 0.66 23.92 -1.03
CA PRO A 107 0.03 25.24 -1.10
C PRO A 107 0.62 26.21 -2.13
N LYS A 108 1.90 26.05 -2.51
CA LYS A 108 2.56 26.84 -3.56
C LYS A 108 1.99 26.61 -4.97
N LEU A 109 1.35 25.47 -5.21
CA LEU A 109 0.71 25.09 -6.47
C LEU A 109 -0.79 25.41 -6.48
N LEU A 110 -1.38 25.68 -5.31
CA LEU A 110 -2.78 26.11 -5.18
C LEU A 110 -2.90 27.62 -5.40
N PRO A 111 -3.87 28.08 -6.22
CA PRO A 111 -4.31 29.47 -6.23
C PRO A 111 -4.69 29.95 -4.83
N ASP A 112 -4.40 31.22 -4.51
CA ASP A 112 -4.68 31.80 -3.19
C ASP A 112 -6.16 31.60 -2.76
N SER A 113 -7.09 31.70 -3.71
CA SER A 113 -8.54 31.53 -3.52
C SER A 113 -9.01 30.10 -3.26
N LEU A 114 -8.12 29.10 -3.35
CA LEU A 114 -8.45 27.69 -3.07
C LEU A 114 -7.75 27.14 -1.83
N ARG A 115 -6.76 27.83 -1.25
CA ARG A 115 -5.93 27.27 -0.16
C ARG A 115 -6.70 26.93 1.13
N ASN A 116 -7.79 27.66 1.38
CA ASN A 116 -8.61 27.51 2.58
C ASN A 116 -9.94 26.79 2.30
N GLU A 117 -10.17 26.36 1.05
CA GLU A 117 -11.41 25.70 0.64
C GLU A 117 -11.35 24.19 0.94
N THR A 118 -12.52 23.61 1.18
CA THR A 118 -12.69 22.17 1.46
C THR A 118 -13.74 21.60 0.52
N ILE A 119 -13.39 20.53 -0.19
CA ILE A 119 -14.37 19.72 -0.93
C ILE A 119 -15.10 18.87 0.12
N ILE A 120 -16.43 18.96 0.12
CA ILE A 120 -17.31 18.16 0.98
C ILE A 120 -18.10 17.22 0.06
N ILE A 121 -18.15 15.93 0.42
CA ILE A 121 -19.04 14.95 -0.21
C ILE A 121 -19.92 14.34 0.90
N THR A 122 -21.23 14.48 0.77
CA THR A 122 -22.21 14.10 1.80
C THR A 122 -22.40 12.59 1.92
N ALA A 123 -22.92 12.11 3.06
CA ALA A 123 -23.32 10.71 3.21
C ALA A 123 -24.31 10.28 2.13
N GLU A 124 -25.26 11.14 1.76
CA GLU A 124 -26.25 10.91 0.71
C GLU A 124 -25.60 10.69 -0.67
N GLU A 125 -24.62 11.52 -1.03
CA GLU A 125 -23.86 11.37 -2.27
C GLU A 125 -22.97 10.12 -2.27
N LEU A 126 -22.27 9.86 -1.17
CA LEU A 126 -21.41 8.68 -1.01
C LEU A 126 -22.22 7.37 -1.06
N CYS A 127 -23.36 7.31 -0.36
CA CYS A 127 -24.31 6.18 -0.45
C CYS A 127 -24.85 6.03 -1.88
N GLY A 128 -25.18 7.14 -2.54
CA GLY A 128 -25.58 7.12 -3.95
C GLY A 128 -24.50 6.60 -4.90
N ILE A 129 -23.22 6.88 -4.64
CA ILE A 129 -22.08 6.35 -5.39
C ILE A 129 -21.94 4.83 -5.15
N VAL A 130 -21.92 4.40 -3.89
CA VAL A 130 -21.80 2.98 -3.52
C VAL A 130 -22.96 2.17 -4.11
N LYS A 131 -24.20 2.63 -3.96
CA LYS A 131 -25.38 1.94 -4.47
C LYS A 131 -25.37 1.77 -5.98
N ARG A 132 -24.92 2.79 -6.74
CA ARG A 132 -24.74 2.65 -8.20
C ARG A 132 -23.68 1.62 -8.59
N ALA A 133 -22.61 1.47 -7.80
CA ALA A 133 -21.60 0.44 -8.03
C ALA A 133 -22.11 -0.97 -7.68
N GLU A 134 -22.88 -1.11 -6.60
CA GLU A 134 -23.57 -2.34 -6.20
C GLU A 134 -24.60 -2.77 -7.26
N ASP A 135 -25.47 -1.86 -7.70
CA ASP A 135 -26.45 -2.09 -8.77
C ASP A 135 -25.78 -2.50 -10.09
N PHE A 136 -24.68 -1.84 -10.47
CA PHE A 136 -23.91 -2.21 -11.65
C PHE A 136 -23.33 -3.63 -11.54
N HIS A 137 -22.70 -3.96 -10.42
CA HIS A 137 -22.17 -5.31 -10.18
C HIS A 137 -23.27 -6.38 -10.20
N ASN A 138 -24.41 -6.10 -9.57
CA ASN A 138 -25.56 -6.99 -9.50
C ASN A 138 -26.25 -7.22 -10.86
N ASN A 139 -26.16 -6.26 -11.80
CA ASN A 139 -26.69 -6.43 -13.15
C ASN A 139 -25.70 -7.16 -14.06
N VAL A 140 -24.40 -6.83 -14.02
CA VAL A 140 -23.35 -7.59 -14.72
C VAL A 140 -23.26 -9.05 -14.24
N ALA A 141 -23.67 -9.33 -12.99
CA ALA A 141 -23.79 -10.70 -12.49
C ALA A 141 -24.98 -11.49 -13.05
N LYS A 142 -26.02 -10.82 -13.59
CA LYS A 142 -27.17 -11.46 -14.25
C LYS A 142 -26.91 -11.72 -15.73
N ASP A 143 -26.21 -10.82 -16.42
CA ASP A 143 -25.83 -10.93 -17.83
C ASP A 143 -24.65 -11.91 -18.06
N ARG A 144 -24.53 -12.95 -17.22
CA ARG A 144 -23.55 -14.02 -17.40
C ARG A 144 -24.05 -15.00 -18.44
N TYR A 145 -23.16 -15.46 -19.32
CA TYR A 145 -23.45 -16.53 -20.27
C TYR A 145 -23.83 -17.82 -19.52
N GLU A 146 -25.11 -18.22 -19.60
CA GLU A 146 -25.58 -19.52 -19.09
C GLU A 146 -24.93 -20.71 -19.84
N ASP A 147 -24.37 -20.46 -21.02
CA ASP A 147 -23.63 -21.43 -21.84
C ASP A 147 -22.25 -21.83 -21.29
N PHE A 148 -21.73 -21.17 -20.25
CA PHE A 148 -20.41 -21.48 -19.67
C PHE A 148 -20.50 -22.59 -18.61
N PRO A 149 -19.86 -23.76 -18.81
CA PRO A 149 -19.98 -24.88 -17.88
C PRO A 149 -19.35 -24.57 -16.51
N THR A 150 -20.14 -24.73 -15.44
CA THR A 150 -19.70 -24.49 -14.05
C THR A 150 -18.79 -25.60 -13.50
N ASP A 151 -18.68 -26.71 -14.22
CA ASP A 151 -18.01 -27.97 -13.88
C ASP A 151 -16.64 -28.15 -14.58
N LEU A 152 -16.02 -27.05 -14.99
CA LEU A 152 -14.66 -27.04 -15.59
C LEU A 152 -13.60 -27.58 -14.62
N GLU A 153 -13.24 -28.86 -14.78
CA GLU A 153 -12.05 -29.44 -14.15
C GLU A 153 -10.78 -28.73 -14.66
N TRP A 154 -10.01 -28.15 -13.73
CA TRP A 154 -8.74 -27.50 -14.01
C TRP A 154 -7.64 -28.52 -14.30
N THR A 155 -7.66 -29.08 -15.51
CA THR A 155 -6.58 -29.93 -16.01
C THR A 155 -5.28 -29.12 -16.11
N LEU A 156 -4.32 -29.44 -15.24
CA LEU A 156 -2.99 -28.84 -15.29
C LEU A 156 -2.34 -29.21 -16.64
N SER A 157 -1.94 -28.19 -17.41
CA SER A 157 -1.36 -28.41 -18.74
C SER A 157 -0.10 -29.29 -18.64
N PRO A 158 0.05 -30.34 -19.46
CA PRO A 158 1.10 -31.36 -19.28
C PRO A 158 2.53 -30.88 -19.61
N ALA A 159 2.71 -29.60 -19.94
CA ALA A 159 3.96 -28.99 -20.39
C ALA A 159 4.93 -28.63 -19.24
N SER A 160 5.15 -29.54 -18.28
CA SER A 160 6.23 -29.41 -17.28
C SER A 160 6.81 -30.76 -16.82
N SER A 161 6.79 -31.78 -17.68
CA SER A 161 7.49 -33.05 -17.45
C SER A 161 8.86 -33.06 -18.13
N ILE A 162 9.90 -32.65 -17.40
CA ILE A 162 11.31 -32.97 -17.69
C ILE A 162 11.91 -33.73 -16.51
N SER A 163 12.65 -34.79 -16.81
CA SER A 163 12.88 -35.93 -15.92
C SER A 163 14.07 -35.77 -14.97
N THR A 164 13.90 -36.25 -13.74
CA THR A 164 15.01 -36.59 -12.84
C THR A 164 15.91 -37.65 -13.47
N GLY A 165 17.21 -37.40 -13.54
CA GLY A 165 18.20 -38.38 -14.03
C GLY A 165 19.63 -37.91 -13.81
N LEU A 166 20.29 -38.41 -12.76
CA LEU A 166 21.73 -38.23 -12.55
C LEU A 166 22.51 -39.30 -13.32
N SER A 167 23.53 -38.89 -14.06
CA SER A 167 24.72 -39.69 -14.39
C SER A 167 25.87 -38.76 -14.83
N GLN A 168 27.09 -39.28 -14.85
CA GLN A 168 28.35 -38.54 -14.96
C GLN A 168 29.19 -39.07 -16.14
N GLU A 169 30.37 -38.46 -16.37
CA GLU A 169 31.52 -38.99 -17.13
C GLU A 169 31.62 -38.65 -18.65
N ASP A 170 32.14 -37.44 -18.88
CA ASP A 170 33.44 -37.14 -19.54
C ASP A 170 33.67 -37.12 -21.09
N ASP A 171 34.48 -36.11 -21.44
CA ASP A 171 35.52 -35.99 -22.49
C ASP A 171 35.28 -35.63 -23.99
N GLU A 172 35.75 -34.40 -24.29
CA GLU A 172 36.73 -34.01 -25.34
C GLU A 172 36.35 -33.70 -26.82
N GLN A 173 36.50 -32.39 -27.13
CA GLN A 173 37.26 -31.80 -28.25
C GLN A 173 36.68 -31.61 -29.68
N GLN A 174 36.68 -30.31 -30.06
CA GLN A 174 36.87 -29.63 -31.38
C GLN A 174 35.64 -28.93 -32.00
N ASP A 175 35.75 -27.79 -32.69
CA ASP A 175 36.61 -26.57 -32.59
C ASP A 175 36.00 -25.50 -33.55
N LEU A 176 36.54 -24.26 -33.59
CA LEU A 176 36.27 -23.16 -34.54
C LEU A 176 34.93 -22.39 -34.31
N CYS A 177 34.93 -21.18 -33.74
CA CYS A 177 35.29 -19.86 -34.34
C CYS A 177 34.11 -19.21 -35.13
N LEU A 178 33.67 -17.95 -34.92
CA LEU A 178 34.02 -16.81 -34.04
C LEU A 178 32.69 -16.02 -33.67
N ARG A 179 32.56 -14.79 -33.13
CA ARG A 179 33.50 -13.68 -32.82
C ARG A 179 33.00 -12.63 -31.78
N MET A 180 33.63 -12.63 -30.58
CA MET A 180 34.15 -11.45 -29.83
C MET A 180 33.26 -10.35 -29.20
N ASN A 181 33.82 -9.80 -28.10
CA ASN A 181 33.51 -8.55 -27.36
C ASN A 181 32.18 -8.56 -26.58
N GLU A 182 32.12 -8.66 -25.25
CA GLU A 182 32.97 -8.17 -24.13
C GLU A 182 33.09 -6.64 -23.97
N CYS A 183 32.78 -6.14 -22.76
CA CYS A 183 33.37 -4.93 -22.17
C CYS A 183 33.12 -4.86 -20.64
N LYS A 184 34.13 -5.27 -19.84
CA LYS A 184 34.31 -5.13 -18.38
C LYS A 184 35.80 -5.46 -18.08
N PRO A 185 36.37 -5.21 -16.88
CA PRO A 185 35.98 -4.29 -15.79
C PRO A 185 37.17 -3.39 -15.33
N ALA A 186 36.99 -2.65 -14.22
CA ALA A 186 38.01 -2.45 -13.19
C ALA A 186 37.27 -2.41 -11.82
N GLU A 187 37.68 -3.07 -10.72
CA GLU A 187 38.99 -3.14 -10.04
C GLU A 187 39.39 -1.81 -9.38
N THR A 188 39.81 -1.72 -8.11
CA THR A 188 39.77 -2.66 -6.96
C THR A 188 39.94 -1.85 -5.67
N PHE A 189 39.60 -2.40 -4.49
CA PHE A 189 40.50 -2.40 -3.31
C PHE A 189 39.93 -3.27 -2.17
N ARG A 190 40.76 -4.16 -1.61
CA ARG A 190 40.51 -4.87 -0.34
C ARG A 190 41.57 -4.46 0.67
N SER A 191 41.22 -4.43 1.96
CA SER A 191 42.19 -4.49 3.05
C SER A 191 41.58 -5.14 4.29
N ASP A 192 41.75 -6.46 4.41
CA ASP A 192 41.43 -7.24 5.61
C ASP A 192 42.48 -6.97 6.71
N LYS A 193 42.04 -6.67 7.96
CA LYS A 193 42.75 -7.01 9.21
C LYS A 193 41.75 -7.21 10.36
N ARG A 194 41.96 -8.26 11.15
CA ARG A 194 41.22 -8.59 12.39
C ARG A 194 42.00 -8.23 13.66
N SER A 195 41.36 -8.43 14.81
CA SER A 195 41.91 -8.50 16.19
C SER A 195 42.11 -7.17 16.94
N PRO A 196 42.16 -7.18 18.29
CA PRO A 196 41.31 -7.94 19.22
C PRO A 196 40.71 -7.08 20.37
N SER A 197 39.73 -7.62 21.09
CA SER A 197 39.05 -6.91 22.21
C SER A 197 39.94 -6.74 23.45
N PRO A 198 39.99 -5.55 24.08
CA PRO A 198 40.59 -5.35 25.40
C PRO A 198 39.82 -6.01 26.54
N ILE A 199 40.50 -6.28 27.66
CA ILE A 199 39.96 -6.97 28.84
C ILE A 199 39.57 -5.97 29.95
N LYS A 200 38.66 -6.42 30.84
CA LYS A 200 38.06 -5.71 31.98
C LYS A 200 39.05 -4.89 32.83
N MET A 201 38.59 -3.72 33.28
CA MET A 201 38.93 -3.15 34.59
C MET A 201 37.68 -3.14 35.47
N ARG A 202 37.82 -3.41 36.77
CA ARG A 202 36.71 -3.54 37.74
C ARG A 202 36.94 -2.60 38.91
N ALA A 203 36.15 -1.54 39.01
CA ALA A 203 36.12 -0.70 40.20
C ALA A 203 35.31 -1.37 41.33
N ARG A 204 35.98 -1.59 42.46
CA ARG A 204 35.46 -1.26 43.79
C ARG A 204 36.27 0.01 44.21
N GLU A 205 35.96 0.85 45.20
CA GLU A 205 35.14 0.79 46.42
C GLU A 205 34.37 2.15 46.53
N ALA A 206 33.60 2.51 47.57
CA ALA A 206 33.40 1.94 48.90
C ALA A 206 31.94 2.14 49.40
N ASN A 207 31.57 1.44 50.47
CA ASN A 207 30.49 1.88 51.34
C ASN A 207 31.02 2.96 52.30
N GLU A 208 30.20 3.97 52.57
CA GLU A 208 30.04 4.49 53.94
C GLU A 208 28.58 4.27 54.36
N GLN A 209 28.31 4.38 55.66
CA GLN A 209 27.10 3.90 56.31
C GLN A 209 26.35 5.03 57.02
N ASP A 210 25.02 4.90 57.07
CA ASP A 210 24.18 5.24 58.22
C ASP A 210 23.36 3.98 58.57
#